data_AF-A0A1F7YVE3-F1
#
_entry.id   AF-A0A1F7YVE3-F1
#
_cell.length_a   1.000
_cell.length_b   1.000
_cell.length_c   1.000
_cell.angle_alpha   90.00
_cell.angle_beta   90.00
_cell.angle_gamma   90.00
#
_symmetry.space_group_name_H-M   'P 1'
#
loop_
_entity.id
_entity.type
_entity.pdbx_description
1 polymer ?
#
loop_
_entity_poly.entity_id
_entity_poly.type
_entity_poly.pdbx_seq_one_letter_code
_entity_poly.pdbx_strand_id
1 'polypeptide(L)'
;MTKKQQSGFTFIEIILYFALVTIVMSAIIPFAWNVIGGSVKSSIQQEVFANARYVSEIIKYEVRNSTGINSVSATSISLAKSAAEDNPTVISLASGKLTITKGAQASVNLNSNDTSISALTFTNYTSADNKTKNIQFNFTIGSNLPQMRQEYQQSMAIQGSSELRSN
;
A
#
# COMPACT_ATOMS: atom_id res chain seq x y z
N MET A 1 -20.45 -73.65 -0.18
CA MET A 1 -19.87 -72.36 -0.66
C MET A 1 -21.00 -71.48 -1.17
N THR A 2 -21.50 -70.54 -0.36
CA THR A 2 -22.54 -69.59 -0.77
C THR A 2 -21.92 -68.45 -1.56
N LYS A 3 -22.19 -68.39 -2.88
CA LYS A 3 -21.78 -67.28 -3.74
C LYS A 3 -22.52 -66.01 -3.30
N LYS A 4 -21.76 -65.03 -2.81
CA LYS A 4 -22.24 -63.69 -2.50
C LYS A 4 -22.48 -62.96 -3.83
N GLN A 5 -23.73 -62.69 -4.17
CA GLN A 5 -24.09 -61.86 -5.32
C GLN A 5 -23.61 -60.42 -5.06
N GLN A 6 -22.73 -59.90 -5.92
CA GLN A 6 -22.39 -58.48 -5.90
C GLN A 6 -23.51 -57.72 -6.63
N SER A 7 -24.32 -56.98 -5.89
CA SER A 7 -25.36 -56.12 -6.45
C SER A 7 -24.71 -54.93 -7.17
N GLY A 8 -24.93 -54.81 -8.48
CA GLY A 8 -24.56 -53.61 -9.24
C GLY A 8 -25.53 -52.45 -8.99
N PHE A 9 -25.06 -51.23 -9.21
CA PHE A 9 -25.88 -50.02 -9.13
C PHE A 9 -26.87 -49.93 -10.29
N THR A 10 -28.06 -49.38 -10.01
CA THR A 10 -29.06 -49.09 -11.04
C THR A 10 -28.75 -47.78 -11.78
N PHE A 11 -29.19 -47.66 -13.03
CA PHE A 11 -28.98 -46.42 -13.81
C PHE A 11 -29.66 -45.21 -13.18
N ILE A 12 -30.82 -45.41 -12.55
CA ILE A 12 -31.57 -44.34 -11.87
C ILE A 12 -30.84 -43.82 -10.63
N GLU A 13 -30.14 -44.67 -9.88
CA GLU A 13 -29.29 -44.23 -8.75
C GLU A 13 -28.15 -43.34 -9.21
N ILE A 14 -27.52 -43.66 -10.35
CA ILE A 14 -26.44 -42.83 -10.92
C ILE A 14 -26.96 -41.43 -11.27
N ILE A 15 -28.14 -41.33 -11.88
CA ILE A 15 -28.75 -40.04 -12.24
C ILE A 15 -29.08 -39.23 -10.97
N LEU A 16 -29.64 -39.87 -9.95
CA LEU A 16 -29.96 -39.22 -8.67
C LEU A 16 -28.69 -38.68 -8.00
N TYR A 17 -27.60 -39.46 -7.97
CA TYR A 17 -26.34 -38.99 -7.44
C TYR A 17 -25.75 -37.84 -8.25
N PHE A 18 -25.85 -37.88 -9.58
CA PHE A 18 -25.41 -36.77 -10.43
C PHE A 18 -26.19 -35.50 -10.14
N ALA A 19 -27.51 -35.58 -9.99
CA ALA A 19 -28.36 -34.43 -9.68
C ALA A 19 -28.02 -33.82 -8.31
N LEU A 20 -27.75 -34.66 -7.30
CA LEU A 20 -27.32 -34.18 -5.99
C LEU A 20 -25.94 -33.50 -6.06
N VAL A 21 -25.00 -34.09 -6.80
CA VAL A 21 -23.66 -33.50 -6.99
C VAL A 21 -23.74 -32.16 -7.71
N THR A 22 -24.55 -32.02 -8.75
CA THR A 22 -24.69 -30.74 -9.47
C THR A 22 -25.31 -29.64 -8.61
N ILE A 23 -26.33 -29.97 -7.80
CA ILE A 23 -26.91 -29.04 -6.83
C ILE A 23 -25.85 -28.57 -5.83
N VAL A 24 -25.08 -29.49 -5.25
CA VAL A 24 -24.02 -29.14 -4.28
C VAL A 24 -22.91 -28.33 -4.94
N MET A 25 -22.43 -28.73 -6.11
CA MET A 25 -21.38 -28.02 -6.86
C MET A 25 -21.80 -26.61 -7.26
N SER A 26 -23.10 -26.40 -7.56
CA SER A 26 -23.62 -25.07 -7.91
C SER A 26 -23.46 -24.04 -6.79
N ALA A 27 -23.43 -24.48 -5.53
CA ALA A 27 -23.19 -23.61 -4.38
C ALA A 27 -21.70 -23.47 -4.05
N ILE A 28 -20.92 -24.56 -4.18
CA ILE A 28 -19.50 -24.57 -3.80
C ILE A 28 -18.65 -23.71 -4.74
N ILE A 29 -18.86 -23.79 -6.05
CA ILE A 29 -18.05 -23.09 -7.05
C ILE A 29 -18.07 -21.56 -6.83
N PRO A 30 -19.24 -20.88 -6.77
CA PRO A 30 -19.26 -19.43 -6.55
C PRO A 30 -18.71 -19.05 -5.17
N PHE A 31 -18.94 -19.87 -4.15
CA PHE A 31 -18.36 -19.66 -2.82
C PHE A 31 -16.82 -19.69 -2.86
N ALA A 32 -16.23 -20.69 -3.50
CA ALA A 32 -14.78 -20.80 -3.66
C ALA A 32 -14.20 -19.58 -4.39
N TRP A 33 -14.90 -19.08 -5.43
CA TRP A 33 -14.48 -17.88 -6.15
C TRP A 33 -14.48 -16.62 -5.28
N ASN A 34 -15.51 -16.46 -4.43
CA ASN A 34 -15.58 -15.36 -3.47
C ASN A 34 -14.44 -15.42 -2.44
N VAL A 35 -14.11 -16.61 -1.94
CA VAL A 35 -12.98 -16.79 -1.00
C VAL A 35 -11.66 -16.41 -1.65
N ILE A 36 -11.40 -16.87 -2.87
CA ILE A 36 -10.18 -16.55 -3.61
C ILE A 36 -10.09 -15.04 -3.87
N GLY A 37 -11.15 -14.41 -4.39
CA GLY A 37 -11.18 -12.96 -4.64
C GLY A 37 -10.98 -12.15 -3.36
N GLY A 38 -11.57 -12.58 -2.24
CA GLY A 38 -11.40 -11.96 -0.93
C GLY A 38 -9.95 -11.99 -0.43
N SER A 39 -9.26 -13.14 -0.57
CA SER A 39 -7.86 -13.29 -0.15
C SER A 39 -6.91 -12.36 -0.91
N VAL A 40 -7.13 -12.24 -2.21
CA VAL A 40 -6.35 -11.38 -3.11
C VAL A 40 -6.54 -9.91 -2.76
N LYS A 41 -7.79 -9.47 -2.59
CA LYS A 41 -8.11 -8.11 -2.16
C LYS A 41 -7.45 -7.77 -0.82
N SER A 42 -7.52 -8.70 0.14
CA SER A 42 -6.90 -8.53 1.45
C SER A 42 -5.38 -8.35 1.37
N SER A 43 -4.71 -9.15 0.53
CA SER A 43 -3.26 -9.04 0.32
C SER A 43 -2.86 -7.66 -0.23
N ILE A 44 -3.58 -7.16 -1.23
CA ILE A 44 -3.30 -5.85 -1.84
C ILE A 44 -3.57 -4.71 -0.87
N GLN A 45 -4.63 -4.81 -0.07
CA GLN A 45 -4.89 -3.86 1.01
C GLN A 45 -3.73 -3.82 2.00
N GLN A 46 -3.20 -4.98 2.40
CA GLN A 46 -2.07 -5.06 3.31
C GLN A 46 -0.80 -4.42 2.72
N GLU A 47 -0.51 -4.65 1.43
CA GLU A 47 0.62 -4.04 0.73
C GLU A 47 0.51 -2.50 0.69
N VAL A 48 -0.66 -1.97 0.30
CA VAL A 48 -0.91 -0.52 0.28
C VAL A 48 -0.75 0.08 1.68
N PHE A 49 -1.31 -0.57 2.71
CA PHE A 49 -1.18 -0.10 4.10
C PHE A 49 0.26 -0.14 4.62
N ALA A 50 1.01 -1.20 4.31
CA ALA A 50 2.41 -1.33 4.72
C ALA A 50 3.27 -0.21 4.11
N ASN A 51 3.12 0.03 2.80
CA ASN A 51 3.82 1.11 2.11
C ASN A 51 3.40 2.49 2.63
N ALA A 52 2.09 2.72 2.83
CA ALA A 52 1.57 3.96 3.39
C ALA A 52 2.21 4.27 4.76
N ARG A 53 2.24 3.28 5.65
CA ARG A 53 2.85 3.40 6.98
C ARG A 53 4.34 3.67 6.86
N TYR A 54 5.07 2.87 6.08
CA TYR A 54 6.51 3.02 5.88
C TYR A 54 6.87 4.42 5.39
N VAL A 55 6.25 4.88 4.30
CA VAL A 55 6.45 6.21 3.73
C VAL A 55 6.16 7.30 4.77
N SER A 56 5.05 7.19 5.49
CA SER A 56 4.67 8.18 6.50
C SER A 56 5.69 8.27 7.65
N GLU A 57 6.24 7.13 8.09
CA GLU A 57 7.23 7.11 9.16
C GLU A 57 8.58 7.63 8.70
N ILE A 58 9.00 7.35 7.46
CA ILE A 58 10.20 7.95 6.88
C ILE A 58 10.06 9.47 6.78
N ILE A 59 8.95 10.00 6.27
CA ILE A 59 8.74 11.45 6.20
C ILE A 59 8.82 12.08 7.60
N LYS A 60 8.09 11.53 8.58
CA LYS A 60 8.13 12.03 9.97
C LYS A 60 9.53 11.94 10.55
N TYR A 61 10.23 10.83 10.36
CA TYR A 61 11.60 10.64 10.85
C TYR A 61 12.55 11.69 10.26
N GLU A 62 12.50 11.91 8.95
CA GLU A 62 13.42 12.83 8.28
C GLU A 62 13.15 14.28 8.68
N VAL A 63 11.87 14.67 8.84
CA VAL A 63 11.47 15.98 9.35
C VAL A 63 11.91 16.17 10.81
N ARG A 64 11.61 15.22 11.72
CA ARG A 64 12.02 15.29 13.14
C ARG A 64 13.53 15.41 13.30
N ASN A 65 14.28 14.65 12.49
CA ASN A 65 15.74 14.59 12.56
C ASN A 65 16.42 15.62 11.65
N SER A 66 15.72 16.67 11.22
CA SER A 66 16.32 17.76 10.46
C SER A 66 16.69 18.92 11.39
N THR A 67 17.76 19.63 11.04
CA THR A 67 18.21 20.83 11.75
C THR A 67 17.55 22.10 11.19
N GLY A 68 16.94 22.00 10.02
CA GLY A 68 16.25 23.11 9.35
C GLY A 68 15.45 22.64 8.14
N ILE A 69 14.67 23.56 7.58
CA ILE A 69 13.91 23.36 6.34
C ILE A 69 14.51 24.33 5.31
N ASN A 70 15.03 23.81 4.21
CA ASN A 70 15.61 24.62 3.14
C ASN A 70 14.52 25.16 2.21
N SER A 71 13.58 24.29 1.80
CA SER A 71 12.47 24.66 0.92
C SER A 71 11.31 23.67 1.02
N VAL A 72 10.09 24.16 0.81
CA VAL A 72 8.87 23.35 0.75
C VAL A 72 8.08 23.74 -0.49
N SER A 73 7.64 22.74 -1.25
CA SER A 73 6.70 22.85 -2.36
C SER A 73 5.64 21.77 -2.20
N ALA A 74 4.55 21.82 -2.98
CA ALA A 74 3.50 20.80 -2.87
C ALA A 74 4.06 19.37 -3.04
N THR A 75 4.94 19.14 -4.01
CA THR A 75 5.39 17.79 -4.36
C THR A 75 6.82 17.47 -3.91
N SER A 76 7.49 18.39 -3.19
CA SER A 76 8.86 18.22 -2.75
C SER A 76 9.18 19.02 -1.49
N ILE A 77 9.98 18.44 -0.60
CA ILE A 77 10.56 19.10 0.58
C ILE A 77 12.08 18.86 0.62
N SER A 78 12.84 19.92 0.94
CA SER A 78 14.27 19.87 1.19
C SER A 78 14.56 20.22 2.64
N LEU A 79 15.24 19.31 3.33
CA LEU A 79 15.56 19.38 4.74
C LEU A 79 17.07 19.54 4.93
N ALA A 80 17.45 20.37 5.91
CA ALA A 80 18.83 20.49 6.35
C ALA A 80 19.15 19.39 7.37
N LYS A 81 20.34 18.80 7.25
CA LYS A 81 20.87 17.78 8.18
C LYS A 81 22.19 18.23 8.77
N SER A 82 22.53 17.71 9.95
CA SER A 82 23.83 17.97 10.60
C SER A 82 24.99 17.25 9.91
N ALA A 83 24.75 16.02 9.43
CA ALA A 83 25.74 15.26 8.67
C ALA A 83 25.77 15.74 7.20
N ALA A 84 26.95 16.05 6.68
CA ALA A 84 27.13 16.55 5.32
C ALA A 84 26.69 15.53 4.25
N GLU A 85 26.86 14.24 4.51
CA GLU A 85 26.45 13.15 3.60
C GLU A 85 24.93 13.08 3.41
N ASP A 86 24.17 13.52 4.42
CA ASP A 86 22.70 13.55 4.39
C ASP A 86 22.15 14.93 4.02
N ASN A 87 23.00 15.94 3.85
CA ASN A 87 22.59 17.34 3.67
C ASN A 87 22.79 17.81 2.22
N PRO A 88 21.74 18.23 1.49
CA PRO A 88 20.33 18.24 1.89
C PRO A 88 19.68 16.85 1.79
N THR A 89 18.68 16.58 2.62
CA THR A 89 17.77 15.45 2.41
C THR A 89 16.55 15.95 1.66
N VAL A 90 16.34 15.47 0.45
CA VAL A 90 15.23 15.88 -0.42
C VAL A 90 14.25 14.72 -0.57
N ILE A 91 12.98 14.97 -0.26
CA ILE A 91 11.88 14.03 -0.50
C ILE A 91 10.98 14.62 -1.58
N SER A 92 10.76 13.89 -2.68
CA SER A 92 9.98 14.40 -3.81
C SER A 92 9.17 13.30 -4.49
N LEU A 93 8.05 13.68 -5.12
CA LEU A 93 7.24 12.80 -5.94
C LEU A 93 7.64 12.92 -7.42
N ALA A 94 7.98 11.79 -8.04
CA ALA A 94 8.23 11.68 -9.47
C ALA A 94 7.63 10.38 -10.02
N SER A 95 6.84 10.48 -11.10
CA SER A 95 6.28 9.31 -11.81
C SER A 95 5.57 8.28 -10.92
N GLY A 96 4.80 8.76 -9.92
CA GLY A 96 4.09 7.88 -8.98
C GLY A 96 4.97 7.24 -7.89
N LYS A 97 6.26 7.60 -7.84
CA LYS A 97 7.19 7.16 -6.80
C LYS A 97 7.59 8.33 -5.93
N LEU A 98 7.46 8.15 -4.62
CA LEU A 98 8.09 9.05 -3.68
C LEU A 98 9.55 8.63 -3.55
N THR A 99 10.45 9.59 -3.70
CA THR A 99 11.89 9.37 -3.65
C THR A 99 12.50 10.13 -2.50
N ILE A 100 13.59 9.59 -1.96
CA ILE A 100 14.46 10.27 -1.02
C ILE A 100 15.87 10.36 -1.61
N THR A 101 16.46 11.55 -1.53
CA THR A 101 17.85 11.82 -1.95
C THR A 101 18.58 12.41 -0.75
N LYS A 102 19.72 11.84 -0.39
CA LYS A 102 20.53 12.27 0.76
C LYS A 102 21.85 12.82 0.26
N GLY A 103 22.09 14.11 0.49
CA GLY A 103 23.27 14.81 -0.01
C GLY A 103 23.43 14.64 -1.52
N ALA A 104 24.57 14.09 -1.94
CA ALA A 104 24.91 13.82 -3.34
C ALA A 104 24.65 12.36 -3.78
N GLN A 105 23.99 11.55 -2.95
CA GLN A 105 23.69 10.15 -3.26
C GLN A 105 22.58 10.01 -4.31
N ALA A 106 22.48 8.83 -4.91
CA ALA A 106 21.39 8.51 -5.82
C ALA A 106 20.03 8.49 -5.10
N SER A 107 18.98 8.92 -5.78
CA SER A 107 17.62 8.89 -5.26
C SER A 107 17.13 7.45 -5.08
N VAL A 108 16.45 7.18 -3.96
CA VAL A 108 15.89 5.87 -3.62
C VAL A 108 14.37 5.98 -3.52
N ASN A 109 13.66 5.00 -4.10
CA ASN A 109 12.20 4.92 -4.00
C ASN A 109 11.77 4.49 -2.60
N LEU A 110 10.79 5.19 -2.03
CA LEU A 110 10.21 4.89 -0.71
C LEU A 110 9.02 3.95 -0.78
N ASN A 111 8.36 3.84 -1.92
CA ASN A 111 7.24 2.92 -2.12
C ASN A 111 7.60 1.80 -3.12
N SER A 112 6.99 0.63 -2.93
CA SER A 112 7.23 -0.57 -3.74
C SER A 112 6.80 -0.38 -5.20
N ASN A 113 7.21 -1.29 -6.09
CA ASN A 113 6.79 -1.28 -7.50
C ASN A 113 5.28 -1.50 -7.67
N ASP A 114 4.68 -2.24 -6.75
CA ASP A 114 3.25 -2.61 -6.73
C ASP A 114 2.35 -1.51 -6.17
N THR A 115 2.93 -0.37 -5.77
CA THR A 115 2.20 0.81 -5.31
C THR A 115 2.57 2.06 -6.09
N SER A 116 1.65 3.01 -6.17
CA SER A 116 1.86 4.31 -6.81
C SER A 116 1.21 5.41 -6.00
N ILE A 117 1.87 6.57 -5.94
CA ILE A 117 1.38 7.77 -5.27
C ILE A 117 0.79 8.71 -6.33
N SER A 118 -0.52 8.93 -6.28
CA SER A 118 -1.25 9.73 -7.27
C SER A 118 -1.33 11.21 -6.90
N ALA A 119 -1.21 11.54 -5.62
CA ALA A 119 -1.23 12.91 -5.12
C ALA A 119 -0.28 13.05 -3.93
N LEU A 120 0.38 14.21 -3.85
CA LEU A 120 1.22 14.61 -2.71
C LEU A 120 1.13 16.13 -2.54
N THR A 121 0.94 16.55 -1.30
CA THR A 121 1.04 17.95 -0.88
C THR A 121 1.81 18.03 0.43
N PHE A 122 2.95 18.73 0.44
CA PHE A 122 3.56 19.25 1.65
C PHE A 122 3.06 20.67 1.92
N THR A 123 2.75 20.95 3.18
CA THR A 123 2.36 22.28 3.67
C THR A 123 3.25 22.66 4.83
N ASN A 124 3.82 23.86 4.76
CA ASN A 124 4.61 24.42 5.83
C ASN A 124 3.72 25.17 6.82
N TYR A 125 3.64 24.68 8.06
CA TYR A 125 2.94 25.30 9.19
C TYR A 125 3.92 25.84 10.24
N THR A 126 5.11 26.27 9.81
CA THR A 126 6.05 26.98 10.69
C THR A 126 5.38 28.23 11.26
N SER A 127 5.54 28.43 12.58
CA SER A 127 4.97 29.58 13.29
C SER A 127 5.59 30.89 12.79
N ALA A 128 4.82 31.98 12.85
CA ALA A 128 5.28 33.30 12.40
C ALA A 128 6.53 33.80 13.16
N ASP A 129 6.73 33.35 14.39
CA ASP A 129 7.90 33.65 15.21
C ASP A 129 9.07 32.68 15.02
N ASN A 130 8.97 31.73 14.07
CA ASN A 130 9.96 30.71 13.73
C ASN A 130 10.39 29.76 14.87
N LYS A 131 9.69 29.78 16.01
CA LYS A 131 10.00 28.89 17.15
C LYS A 131 9.54 27.46 16.93
N THR A 132 8.47 27.28 16.17
CA THR A 132 7.90 25.96 15.85
C THR A 132 7.99 25.76 14.35
N LYS A 133 8.69 24.73 13.90
CA LYS A 133 8.85 24.39 12.48
C LYS A 133 8.08 23.10 12.19
N ASN A 134 6.83 23.24 11.73
CA ASN A 134 5.94 22.11 11.49
C ASN A 134 5.70 21.91 9.99
N ILE A 135 5.81 20.66 9.53
CA ILE A 135 5.48 20.25 8.18
C ILE A 135 4.31 19.28 8.24
N GLN A 136 3.24 19.59 7.51
CA GLN A 136 2.20 18.64 7.18
C GLN A 136 2.50 18.01 5.82
N PHE A 137 2.17 16.73 5.69
CA PHE A 137 2.14 16.01 4.43
C PHE A 137 0.76 15.37 4.24
N ASN A 138 0.30 15.35 3.00
CA ASN A 138 -0.89 14.64 2.58
C ASN A 138 -0.56 13.91 1.27
N PHE A 139 -0.75 12.60 1.22
CA PHE A 139 -0.54 11.84 0.00
C PHE A 139 -1.61 10.78 -0.21
N THR A 140 -1.85 10.43 -1.48
CA THR A 140 -2.72 9.33 -1.87
C THR A 140 -1.89 8.23 -2.49
N ILE A 141 -1.94 7.04 -1.89
CA ILE A 141 -1.26 5.84 -2.35
C ILE A 141 -2.28 4.78 -2.76
N GLY A 142 -2.03 4.14 -3.89
CA GLY A 142 -2.83 3.01 -4.35
C GLY A 142 -1.99 1.91 -4.96
N SER A 143 -2.65 0.80 -5.27
CA SER A 143 -2.04 -0.31 -6.01
C SER A 143 -1.68 0.10 -7.43
N ASN A 144 -0.56 -0.43 -7.92
CA ASN A 144 -0.06 -0.24 -9.27
C ASN A 144 -0.03 -1.58 -10.02
N LEU A 145 -1.15 -2.29 -9.95
CA LEU A 145 -1.33 -3.59 -10.60
C LEU A 145 -2.23 -3.44 -11.83
N PRO A 146 -2.10 -4.31 -12.85
CA PRO A 146 -2.93 -4.27 -14.05
C PRO A 146 -4.42 -4.27 -13.69
N GLN A 147 -5.16 -3.28 -14.20
CA GLN A 147 -6.55 -2.99 -13.83
C GLN A 147 -7.58 -3.98 -14.44
N MET A 148 -7.29 -5.27 -14.41
CA MET A 148 -8.17 -6.30 -15.00
C MET A 148 -9.34 -6.67 -14.08
N ARG A 149 -9.26 -6.35 -12.78
CA ARG A 149 -10.25 -6.73 -11.75
C ARG A 149 -10.40 -5.63 -10.69
N GLN A 150 -11.62 -5.38 -10.20
CA GLN A 150 -11.90 -4.36 -9.18
C GLN A 150 -11.25 -4.69 -7.83
N GLU A 151 -11.06 -5.98 -7.54
CA GLU A 151 -10.39 -6.50 -6.36
C GLU A 151 -8.92 -6.04 -6.27
N TYR A 152 -8.33 -5.61 -7.39
CA TYR A 152 -6.99 -5.06 -7.47
C TYR A 152 -6.92 -3.55 -7.29
N GLN A 153 -8.06 -2.86 -7.24
CA GLN A 153 -8.12 -1.42 -7.07
C GLN A 153 -8.24 -1.09 -5.59
N GLN A 154 -7.13 -0.68 -4.99
CA GLN A 154 -7.13 -0.14 -3.64
C GLN A 154 -6.36 1.17 -3.62
N SER A 155 -6.94 2.18 -2.98
CA SER A 155 -6.31 3.47 -2.76
C SER A 155 -6.69 4.02 -1.40
N MET A 156 -5.80 4.81 -0.82
CA MET A 156 -6.06 5.50 0.44
C MET A 156 -5.33 6.85 0.49
N ALA A 157 -5.92 7.80 1.20
CA ALA A 157 -5.28 9.06 1.53
C ALA A 157 -4.71 9.01 2.96
N ILE A 158 -3.49 9.50 3.11
CA ILE A 158 -2.79 9.63 4.39
C ILE A 158 -2.47 11.09 4.61
N GLN A 159 -2.83 11.58 5.79
CA GLN A 159 -2.42 12.89 6.28
C GLN A 159 -1.63 12.71 7.57
N GLY A 160 -0.53 13.43 7.69
CA GLY A 160 0.27 13.48 8.90
C GLY A 160 1.02 14.79 9.00
N SER A 161 1.53 15.09 10.19
CA SER A 161 2.39 16.23 10.41
C SER A 161 3.56 15.85 11.32
N SER A 162 4.61 16.64 11.25
CA SER A 162 5.79 16.48 12.06
C SER A 162 6.44 17.82 12.32
N GLU A 163 6.88 18.02 13.56
CA GLU A 163 7.69 19.16 13.95
C GLU A 163 9.18 18.80 13.88
N LEU A 164 10.01 19.75 13.50
CA LEU A 164 11.46 19.65 13.71
C LEU A 164 11.77 19.59 15.20
N ARG A 165 12.80 18.82 15.57
CA ARG A 165 13.31 18.89 16.93
C ARG A 165 14.05 20.22 17.13
N SER A 166 13.50 21.09 17.97
CA SER A 166 14.23 22.25 18.47
C SER A 166 15.48 21.76 19.22
N ASN A 167 16.64 22.31 18.89
CA ASN A 167 17.89 22.10 19.60
C ASN A 167 18.31 23.41 20.26
#